data_AF-A0A4D4ME98-F1
#
_entry.id   AF-A0A4D4ME98-F1
#
_cell.length_a   1.000
_cell.length_b   1.000
_cell.length_c   1.000
_cell.angle_alpha   90.00
_cell.angle_beta   90.00
_cell.angle_gamma   90.00
#
_symmetry.space_group_name_H-M   'P 1'
#
loop_
_entity.id
_entity.type
_entity.pdbx_description
1 polymer ?
#
loop_
_entity_poly.entity_id
_entity_poly.type
_entity_poly.pdbx_seq_one_letter_code
_entity_poly.pdbx_strand_id
1 'polypeptide(L)'
;MAFETLLESIPDIDLFQIVQTSPTTLRVRIRSTTGADRERLWTAVRQELAALLGAHGADQVSVERAHEPPEQSPGGKYRVVMPHS
;
A
#
# COMPACT_ATOMS: atom_id res chain seq x y z
N MET A 1 6.72 -9.73 -0.38
CA MET A 1 7.00 -10.63 0.75
C MET A 1 6.81 -9.99 2.13
N ALA A 2 7.40 -8.85 2.50
CA ALA A 2 7.07 -8.19 3.79
C ALA A 2 5.83 -7.28 3.71
N PHE A 3 5.79 -6.42 2.69
CA PHE A 3 4.66 -5.51 2.46
C PHE A 3 3.34 -6.22 2.20
N GLU A 4 3.37 -7.30 1.40
CA GLU A 4 2.18 -8.07 1.06
C GLU A 4 1.56 -8.70 2.30
N THR A 5 2.35 -9.47 3.07
CA THR A 5 1.88 -10.10 4.30
C THR A 5 1.39 -9.09 5.32
N LEU A 6 2.03 -7.92 5.43
CA LEU A 6 1.57 -6.85 6.29
C LEU A 6 0.18 -6.35 5.88
N LEU A 7 -0.01 -5.99 4.61
CA LEU A 7 -1.29 -5.44 4.14
C LEU A 7 -2.39 -6.51 4.07
N GLU A 8 -2.07 -7.77 3.80
CA GLU A 8 -3.01 -8.90 3.87
C GLU A 8 -3.51 -9.16 5.30
N SER A 9 -2.74 -8.75 6.32
CA SER A 9 -3.15 -8.88 7.72
C SER A 9 -4.10 -7.79 8.19
N ILE A 10 -4.23 -6.70 7.44
CA ILE A 10 -5.09 -5.56 7.80
C ILE A 10 -6.53 -5.88 7.36
N PRO A 11 -7.51 -5.88 8.29
CA PRO A 11 -8.91 -6.09 7.96
C PRO A 11 -9.43 -5.05 6.95
N ASP A 12 -10.50 -5.42 6.25
CA ASP A 12 -11.24 -4.54 5.33
C ASP A 12 -10.48 -4.12 4.06
N ILE A 13 -9.34 -4.76 3.75
CA ILE A 13 -8.64 -4.63 2.46
C ILE A 13 -9.05 -5.79 1.54
N ASP A 14 -9.79 -5.47 0.47
CA ASP A 14 -10.10 -6.45 -0.59
C ASP A 14 -8.94 -6.60 -1.58
N LEU A 15 -8.27 -5.48 -1.89
CA LEU A 15 -7.15 -5.43 -2.82
C LEU A 15 -6.29 -4.20 -2.55
N PHE A 16 -4.98 -4.33 -2.73
CA PHE A 16 -4.04 -3.23 -2.57
C PHE A 16 -2.97 -3.23 -3.65
N GLN A 17 -2.31 -2.08 -3.79
CA GLN A 17 -1.17 -1.90 -4.65
C GLN A 17 -0.21 -0.88 -4.03
N ILE A 18 1.08 -1.21 -4.01
CA ILE A 18 2.15 -0.30 -3.61
C ILE A 18 2.93 0.09 -4.85
N VAL A 19 3.02 1.38 -5.10
CA VAL A 19 3.72 1.96 -6.24
C VAL A 19 4.83 2.84 -5.71
N GLN A 20 6.08 2.50 -5.99
CA GLN A 20 7.17 3.40 -5.72
C GLN A 20 7.22 4.46 -6.82
N THR A 21 6.87 5.70 -6.47
CA THR A 21 6.81 6.82 -7.43
C THR A 21 8.11 7.61 -7.48
N SER A 22 8.94 7.48 -6.46
CA SER A 22 10.29 8.03 -6.36
C SER A 22 11.14 7.13 -5.44
N PRO A 23 12.47 7.30 -5.37
CA PRO A 23 13.30 6.54 -4.44
C PRO A 23 12.84 6.62 -2.97
N THR A 24 12.18 7.71 -2.57
CA THR A 24 11.74 7.97 -1.20
C THR A 24 10.23 8.14 -1.06
N THR A 25 9.43 7.68 -2.01
CA THR A 25 7.96 7.79 -1.94
C THR A 25 7.28 6.52 -2.40
N LEU A 26 6.44 5.98 -1.51
CA LEU A 26 5.50 4.90 -1.79
C LEU A 26 4.08 5.45 -1.84
N ARG A 27 3.39 5.19 -2.93
CA ARG A 27 1.97 5.48 -3.11
C ARG A 27 1.18 4.18 -2.98
N VAL A 28 0.18 4.20 -2.10
CA VAL A 28 -0.63 3.01 -1.77
C VAL A 28 -2.05 3.19 -2.30
N ARG A 29 -2.44 2.29 -3.20
CA ARG A 29 -3.80 2.17 -3.74
C ARG A 29 -4.52 1.08 -2.96
N ILE A 30 -5.74 1.37 -2.50
CA ILE A 30 -6.53 0.44 -1.70
C ILE A 30 -7.94 0.37 -2.28
N ARG A 31 -8.41 -0.86 -2.49
CA ARG A 31 -9.82 -1.19 -2.58
C ARG A 31 -10.24 -1.76 -1.24
N SER A 32 -11.10 -1.04 -0.54
CA SER A 32 -11.63 -1.48 0.75
C SER A 32 -12.90 -2.30 0.56
N THR A 33 -13.18 -3.18 1.50
CA THR A 33 -14.46 -3.87 1.60
C THR A 33 -15.62 -2.87 1.70
N THR A 34 -16.78 -3.23 1.16
CA THR A 34 -17.99 -2.40 1.21
C THR A 34 -18.37 -2.06 2.65
N GLY A 35 -18.52 -0.76 2.96
CA GLY A 35 -18.89 -0.28 4.30
C GLY A 35 -17.71 0.00 5.24
N ALA A 36 -16.48 -0.28 4.82
CA ALA A 36 -15.29 0.05 5.60
C ALA A 36 -15.10 1.56 5.77
N ASP A 37 -14.66 1.98 6.96
CA ASP A 37 -14.22 3.35 7.21
C ASP A 37 -12.86 3.59 6.55
N ARG A 38 -12.88 4.33 5.44
CA ARG A 38 -11.71 4.58 4.61
C ARG A 38 -10.61 5.37 5.32
N GLU A 39 -10.96 6.28 6.24
CA GLU A 39 -9.96 7.09 6.95
C GLU A 39 -9.31 6.29 8.07
N ARG A 40 -10.10 5.49 8.79
CA ARG A 40 -9.57 4.57 9.78
C ARG A 40 -8.66 3.52 9.14
N LEU A 41 -9.08 2.92 8.03
CA LEU A 41 -8.29 1.96 7.28
C LEU A 41 -6.97 2.56 6.80
N TRP A 42 -7.03 3.76 6.21
CA TRP A 42 -5.83 4.45 5.76
C TRP A 42 -4.86 4.75 6.90
N THR A 43 -5.37 5.17 8.06
CA THR A 43 -4.54 5.43 9.24
C THR A 43 -3.79 4.19 9.67
N ALA A 44 -4.46 3.04 9.75
CA ALA A 44 -3.83 1.76 10.09
C ALA A 44 -2.75 1.37 9.08
N VAL A 45 -3.07 1.41 7.78
CA VAL A 45 -2.11 1.09 6.71
C VAL A 45 -0.87 1.96 6.78
N ARG A 46 -1.04 3.27 6.96
CA ARG A 46 0.08 4.21 7.04
C ARG A 46 0.97 3.94 8.25
N GLN A 47 0.38 3.65 9.41
CA GLN A 47 1.11 3.36 10.63
C GLN A 47 1.94 2.08 10.52
N GLU A 48 1.33 1.00 10.05
CA GLU A 48 1.98 -0.29 9.88
C GLU A 48 3.12 -0.22 8.86
N LEU A 49 2.90 0.45 7.72
CA LEU A 49 3.95 0.64 6.72
C LEU A 49 5.09 1.51 7.23
N ALA A 50 4.80 2.59 7.95
CA ALA A 50 5.83 3.43 8.55
C ALA A 50 6.67 2.66 9.59
N ALA A 51 6.03 1.82 10.41
CA ALA A 51 6.72 0.97 11.37
C ALA A 51 7.63 -0.05 10.68
N LEU A 52 7.12 -0.72 9.63
CA LEU A 52 7.92 -1.66 8.83
C LEU A 52 9.12 -0.96 8.18
N LEU A 53 8.90 0.19 7.54
CA LEU A 53 9.98 0.97 6.92
C LEU A 53 11.03 1.40 7.95
N GLY A 54 10.62 1.91 9.10
CA GLY A 54 11.52 2.30 10.18
C GLY A 54 12.34 1.12 10.73
N ALA A 55 11.73 -0.05 10.90
CA ALA A 55 12.41 -1.27 11.31
C ALA A 55 13.50 -1.73 10.32
N HIS A 56 13.39 -1.32 9.06
CA HIS A 56 14.36 -1.60 7.99
C HIS A 56 15.29 -0.40 7.66
N GLY A 57 15.30 0.65 8.48
CA GLY A 57 16.17 1.83 8.26
C GLY A 57 15.76 2.68 7.05
N ALA A 58 14.47 2.64 6.69
CA ALA A 58 13.89 3.35 5.57
C ALA A 58 12.88 4.43 6.01
N ASP A 59 13.08 5.03 7.19
CA ASP A 59 12.20 6.04 7.77
C ASP A 59 12.08 7.33 6.93
N GLN A 60 13.06 7.61 6.06
CA GLN A 60 12.97 8.70 5.08
C GLN A 60 11.92 8.48 3.98
N VAL A 61 11.38 7.26 3.83
CA VAL A 61 10.41 6.94 2.78
C VAL A 61 9.02 7.42 3.17
N SER A 62 8.44 8.33 2.39
CA SER A 62 7.07 8.81 2.58
C SER A 62 6.05 7.78 2.09
N VAL A 63 4.95 7.63 2.83
CA VAL A 63 3.82 6.75 2.48
C VAL A 63 2.59 7.61 2.22
N GLU A 64 2.14 7.63 0.98
CA GLU A 64 1.03 8.44 0.48
C GLU A 64 -0.18 7.59 0.08
N ARG A 65 -1.38 8.13 0.30
CA ARG A 65 -2.62 7.50 -0.16
C ARG A 65 -2.87 7.86 -1.61
N ALA A 66 -3.14 6.88 -2.44
CA ALA A 66 -3.68 7.11 -3.77
C ALA A 66 -5.21 7.32 -3.72
N HIS A 67 -5.73 8.14 -4.62
CA HIS A 67 -7.18 8.28 -4.80
C HIS A 67 -7.72 7.25 -5.79
N GLU A 68 -6.90 6.82 -6.75
CA GLU A 68 -7.24 5.79 -7.71
C GLU A 68 -7.21 4.37 -7.12
N PRO A 69 -8.03 3.43 -7.63
CA PRO A 69 -8.01 2.03 -7.21
C PRO A 69 -6.76 1.30 -7.74
N PRO A 70 -6.47 0.07 -7.25
CA PRO A 70 -5.48 -0.80 -7.85
C PRO A 70 -5.75 -1.05 -9.34
N GLU A 71 -4.68 -1.08 -10.14
CA GLU A 71 -4.72 -1.22 -11.60
C GLU A 71 -4.23 -2.60 -12.05
N GLN A 72 -4.87 -3.15 -13.08
CA GLN A 72 -4.44 -4.38 -13.74
C GLN A 72 -3.32 -4.08 -14.75
N SER A 73 -2.37 -4.99 -14.85
CA SER A 73 -1.43 -5.04 -15.97
C SER A 73 -2.13 -5.41 -17.28
N PRO A 74 -1.51 -5.19 -18.46
CA PRO A 74 -2.10 -5.56 -19.76
C PRO A 74 -2.57 -7.02 -19.88
N GLY A 75 -2.03 -7.93 -19.05
CA GLY A 75 -2.47 -9.33 -18.97
C GLY A 75 -3.58 -9.59 -17.93
N GLY A 76 -4.25 -8.56 -17.42
CA GLY A 76 -5.34 -8.66 -16.43
C GLY A 76 -4.89 -8.93 -14.98
N LYS A 77 -3.60 -9.18 -14.75
CA LYS A 77 -3.06 -9.47 -13.41
C LYS A 77 -2.76 -8.18 -12.63
N TYR A 78 -3.07 -8.18 -11.34
CA TYR A 78 -2.63 -7.12 -10.43
C TYR A 78 -1.19 -7.38 -9.99
N ARG A 79 -0.32 -6.37 -10.15
CA ARG A 79 1.02 -6.38 -9.54
C ARG A 79 0.96 -5.61 -8.24
N VAL A 80 1.13 -6.33 -7.13
CA VAL A 80 0.92 -5.79 -5.79
C VAL A 80 2.02 -4.81 -5.38
N VAL A 81 3.26 -5.00 -5.86
CA VAL A 81 4.37 -4.08 -5.65
C VAL A 81 4.96 -3.69 -7.01
N MET A 82 5.12 -2.39 -7.24
CA MET A 82 5.70 -1.82 -8.44
C MET A 82 6.88 -0.91 -8.07
N PRO A 83 8.13 -1.35 -8.31
CA PRO A 83 9.31 -0.54 -8.00
C PRO A 83 9.49 0.60 -9.00
N HIS A 84 10.16 1.65 -8.57
CA HIS A 84 10.65 2.69 -9.46
C HIS A 84 11.83 2.13 -10.27
N SER A 85 11.86 2.42 -11.58
CA SER A 85 12.91 1.97 -12.51
C SER A 85 14.12 2.87 -12.50
#